data_AF-Q4PN25-F1
#
_entry.id   AF-Q4PN25-F1
#
_cell.length_a   1.000
_cell.length_b   1.000
_cell.length_c   1.000
_cell.angle_alpha   90.00
_cell.angle_beta   90.00
_cell.angle_gamma   90.00
#
_symmetry.space_group_name_H-M   'P 1'
#
loop_
_entity.id
_entity.type
_entity.pdbx_description
1 polymer ?
#
loop_
_entity_poly.entity_id
_entity_poly.type
_entity_poly.pdbx_seq_one_letter_code
_entity_poly.pdbx_strand_id
1 'polypeptide(L)'
;MTSMMILPLSVVLLATLDYIHAAESLPRSQIADTCGRRLGDYISERCLNLKTQLVTFSGCSYTCQGKNAQGQNITTNHYLMNGLPCGDCKECCNGACTSVKFGFGNPLTFESCAKQKENS
;
A
#
# COMPACT_ATOMS: atom_id res chain seq x y z
N MET A 1 73.00 -10.36 -15.09
CA MET A 1 72.54 -9.89 -13.77
C MET A 1 71.05 -9.71 -13.87
N THR A 2 70.30 -10.69 -13.37
CA THR A 2 68.84 -10.72 -13.29
C THR A 2 68.36 -9.58 -12.41
N SER A 3 67.56 -8.66 -12.95
CA SER A 3 66.84 -7.70 -12.11
C SER A 3 65.36 -8.09 -12.08
N MET A 4 65.03 -8.70 -10.95
CA MET A 4 63.73 -9.20 -10.54
C MET A 4 62.96 -8.01 -9.96
N MET A 5 61.89 -7.55 -10.61
CA MET A 5 60.94 -6.63 -9.99
C MET A 5 59.62 -7.36 -9.76
N ILE A 6 59.46 -7.71 -8.49
CA ILE A 6 58.27 -8.26 -7.86
C ILE A 6 57.32 -7.09 -7.53
N LEU A 7 56.11 -7.15 -8.11
CA LEU A 7 54.77 -6.74 -7.61
C LEU A 7 54.58 -5.40 -6.84
N PRO A 8 53.47 -4.69 -7.11
CA PRO A 8 52.21 -5.10 -6.48
C PRO A 8 51.02 -5.15 -7.45
N LEU A 9 50.30 -6.28 -7.40
CA LEU A 9 48.92 -6.39 -7.88
C LEU A 9 48.08 -5.38 -7.10
N SER A 10 47.68 -4.29 -7.77
CA SER A 10 46.68 -3.37 -7.23
C SER A 10 45.31 -4.07 -7.24
N VAL A 11 44.98 -4.74 -6.15
CA VAL A 11 43.62 -5.16 -5.86
C VAL A 11 42.84 -3.88 -5.53
N VAL A 12 42.11 -3.35 -6.51
CA VAL A 12 41.10 -2.34 -6.26
C VAL A 12 39.94 -3.05 -5.58
N LEU A 13 39.87 -2.97 -4.26
CA LEU A 13 38.67 -3.32 -3.50
C LEU A 13 37.62 -2.24 -3.82
N LEU A 14 36.73 -2.52 -4.79
CA LEU A 14 35.47 -1.81 -4.93
C LEU A 14 34.62 -2.19 -3.71
N ALA A 15 34.77 -1.43 -2.62
CA ALA A 15 33.79 -1.41 -1.57
C ALA A 15 32.53 -0.75 -2.16
N THR A 16 31.64 -1.55 -2.72
CA THR A 16 30.23 -1.18 -2.83
C THR A 16 29.78 -1.01 -1.39
N LEU A 17 29.69 0.23 -0.93
CA LEU A 17 29.07 0.53 0.34
C LEU A 17 27.64 0.00 0.21
N ASP A 18 27.39 -1.14 0.86
CA ASP A 18 26.09 -1.73 1.17
C ASP A 18 25.27 -0.77 2.05
N TYR A 19 25.02 0.44 1.55
CA TYR A 19 23.91 1.24 2.02
C TYR A 19 22.68 0.67 1.35
N ILE A 20 22.17 -0.40 1.96
CA ILE A 20 20.88 -1.02 1.69
C ILE A 20 19.82 0.05 1.92
N HIS A 21 19.62 0.91 0.92
CA HIS A 21 18.37 1.60 0.74
C HIS A 21 17.37 0.53 0.34
N ALA A 22 16.49 0.19 1.28
CA ALA A 22 15.30 -0.60 1.06
C ALA A 22 14.43 0.06 -0.03
N ALA A 23 14.73 -0.26 -1.27
CA ALA A 23 13.88 -0.07 -2.44
C ALA A 23 14.50 -0.93 -3.54
N GLU A 24 14.48 -2.25 -3.34
CA GLU A 24 14.65 -3.15 -4.46
C GLU A 24 13.64 -2.75 -5.53
N SER A 25 14.20 -2.39 -6.68
CA SER A 25 13.54 -2.02 -7.91
C SER A 25 12.79 -3.21 -8.49
N LEU A 26 11.69 -3.63 -7.85
CA LEU A 26 10.63 -4.30 -8.57
C LEU A 26 9.99 -3.26 -9.49
N PRO A 27 9.82 -3.54 -10.80
CA PRO A 27 9.05 -2.68 -11.68
C PRO A 27 7.73 -2.32 -10.99
N ARG A 28 7.33 -1.04 -10.99
CA ARG A 28 6.09 -0.55 -10.35
C ARG A 28 4.87 -1.40 -10.74
N SER A 29 4.89 -2.01 -11.93
CA SER A 29 3.91 -2.98 -12.39
C SER A 29 3.82 -4.24 -11.52
N GLN A 30 4.94 -4.82 -11.06
CA GLN A 30 4.93 -6.04 -10.23
C GLN A 30 4.41 -5.80 -8.80
N ILE A 31 4.70 -4.63 -8.21
CA ILE A 31 4.12 -4.24 -6.91
C ILE A 31 2.62 -3.98 -7.07
N ALA A 32 2.23 -3.29 -8.13
CA ALA A 32 0.82 -3.02 -8.44
C ALA A 32 0.03 -4.31 -8.73
N ASP A 33 0.62 -5.27 -9.45
CA ASP A 33 0.02 -6.57 -9.76
C ASP A 33 -0.13 -7.46 -8.51
N THR A 34 0.73 -7.28 -7.51
CA THR A 34 0.65 -8.00 -6.22
C THR A 34 -0.41 -7.40 -5.28
N CYS A 35 -0.63 -6.08 -5.34
CA CYS A 35 -1.57 -5.37 -4.46
C CYS A 35 -2.99 -5.22 -5.04
N GLY A 36 -3.14 -5.07 -6.36
CA GLY A 36 -4.42 -4.75 -7.01
C GLY A 36 -5.43 -5.89 -6.96
N ARG A 37 -4.99 -7.14 -7.24
CA ARG A 37 -5.85 -8.33 -7.18
C ARG A 37 -6.40 -8.54 -5.76
N ARG A 38 -5.54 -8.36 -4.76
CA ARG A 38 -5.87 -8.58 -3.35
C ARG A 38 -6.93 -7.61 -2.81
N LEU A 39 -6.95 -6.35 -3.26
CA LEU A 39 -7.99 -5.41 -2.83
C LEU A 39 -9.37 -5.79 -3.40
N GLY A 40 -9.42 -6.14 -4.69
CA GLY A 40 -10.65 -6.63 -5.32
C GLY A 40 -11.17 -7.90 -4.67
N ASP A 41 -10.28 -8.86 -4.41
CA ASP A 41 -10.60 -10.12 -3.71
C ASP A 41 -11.10 -9.85 -2.29
N TYR A 42 -10.41 -8.98 -1.54
CA TYR A 42 -10.81 -8.58 -0.19
C TYR A 42 -12.22 -7.98 -0.15
N ILE A 43 -12.52 -7.02 -1.04
CA ILE A 43 -13.84 -6.36 -1.09
C ILE A 43 -14.91 -7.39 -1.48
N SER A 44 -14.62 -8.24 -2.46
CA SER A 44 -15.55 -9.28 -2.91
C SER A 44 -15.86 -10.27 -1.80
N GLU A 45 -14.83 -10.75 -1.09
CA GLU A 45 -14.97 -11.65 0.06
C GLU A 45 -15.77 -10.98 1.19
N ARG A 46 -15.53 -9.69 1.46
CA ARG A 46 -16.34 -8.92 2.42
C ARG A 46 -17.82 -8.88 2.04
N CYS A 47 -18.15 -8.57 0.78
CA CYS A 47 -19.55 -8.59 0.33
C CYS A 47 -20.15 -10.00 0.42
N LEU A 48 -19.40 -11.04 0.03
CA LEU A 48 -19.85 -12.44 0.09
C LEU A 48 -20.14 -12.90 1.53
N ASN A 49 -19.30 -12.51 2.49
CA ASN A 49 -19.53 -12.79 3.92
C ASN A 49 -20.81 -12.13 4.46
N LEU A 50 -21.26 -11.04 3.83
CA LEU A 50 -22.54 -10.39 4.10
C LEU A 50 -23.72 -10.98 3.30
N LYS A 51 -23.50 -12.06 2.53
CA LYS A 51 -24.46 -12.65 1.59
C LYS A 51 -24.95 -11.64 0.53
N THR A 52 -24.04 -10.76 0.12
CA THR A 52 -24.24 -9.73 -0.89
C THR A 52 -23.16 -9.83 -1.98
N GLN A 53 -23.33 -9.10 -3.07
CA GLN A 53 -22.38 -9.02 -4.18
C GLN A 53 -21.87 -7.60 -4.31
N LEU A 54 -20.59 -7.43 -4.68
CA LEU A 54 -20.03 -6.14 -5.01
C LEU A 54 -20.70 -5.60 -6.27
N VAL A 55 -21.26 -4.39 -6.19
CA VAL A 55 -21.89 -3.72 -7.34
C VAL A 55 -21.03 -2.57 -7.83
N THR A 56 -20.52 -1.78 -6.90
CA THR A 56 -19.78 -0.56 -7.22
C THR A 56 -18.58 -0.44 -6.30
N PHE A 57 -17.46 0.01 -6.85
CA PHE A 57 -16.28 0.44 -6.12
C PHE A 57 -15.89 1.83 -6.62
N SER A 58 -15.65 2.76 -5.68
CA SER A 58 -15.22 4.12 -6.01
C SER A 58 -14.30 4.66 -4.92
N GLY A 59 -13.02 4.83 -5.28
CA GLY A 59 -11.98 5.37 -4.42
C GLY A 59 -11.85 4.61 -3.11
N CYS A 60 -12.36 5.21 -2.03
CA CYS A 60 -12.27 4.68 -0.66
C CYS A 60 -13.57 4.03 -0.16
N SER A 61 -14.51 3.74 -1.07
CA SER A 61 -15.80 3.17 -0.72
C SER A 61 -16.23 2.10 -1.72
N TYR A 62 -17.09 1.20 -1.26
CA TYR A 62 -17.71 0.18 -2.09
C TYR A 62 -19.14 -0.11 -1.64
N THR A 63 -19.95 -0.56 -2.59
CA THR A 63 -21.35 -0.87 -2.41
C THR A 63 -21.57 -2.36 -2.63
N CYS A 64 -22.12 -3.05 -1.63
CA CYS A 64 -22.59 -4.41 -1.76
C CYS A 64 -24.12 -4.44 -1.84
N GLN A 65 -24.68 -5.27 -2.72
CA GLN A 65 -26.12 -5.48 -2.86
C GLN A 65 -26.49 -6.95 -2.74
N GLY A 66 -27.61 -7.27 -2.11
CA GLY A 66 -28.11 -8.63 -2.00
C GLY A 66 -29.54 -8.65 -1.48
N LYS A 67 -29.93 -9.74 -0.81
CA LYS A 67 -31.26 -9.89 -0.22
C LYS A 67 -31.16 -10.13 1.29
N ASN A 68 -32.06 -9.54 2.06
CA ASN A 68 -32.21 -9.86 3.48
C ASN A 68 -32.95 -11.21 3.67
N ALA A 69 -33.15 -11.62 4.92
CA ALA A 69 -33.85 -12.85 5.27
C ALA A 69 -35.30 -12.91 4.74
N GLN A 70 -35.92 -11.76 4.50
CA GLN A 70 -37.26 -11.59 3.97
C GLN A 70 -37.28 -11.54 2.43
N GLY A 71 -36.14 -11.70 1.76
CA GLY A 71 -36.02 -11.66 0.31
C GLY A 71 -36.05 -10.26 -0.32
N GLN A 72 -36.05 -9.20 0.50
CA GLN A 72 -36.03 -7.81 0.03
C GLN A 72 -34.62 -7.41 -0.38
N ASN A 73 -34.51 -6.61 -1.44
CA ASN A 73 -33.22 -6.10 -1.88
C ASN A 73 -32.64 -5.15 -0.83
N ILE A 74 -31.41 -5.40 -0.42
CA ILE A 74 -30.63 -4.54 0.47
C ILE A 74 -29.40 -4.02 -0.28
N THR A 75 -29.06 -2.77 -0.02
CA THR A 75 -27.83 -2.13 -0.52
C THR A 75 -27.09 -1.55 0.68
N THR A 76 -25.80 -1.85 0.78
CA THR A 76 -24.95 -1.43 1.89
C THR A 76 -23.69 -0.78 1.35
N ASN A 77 -23.36 0.40 1.87
CA ASN A 77 -22.13 1.10 1.57
C ASN A 77 -21.11 0.87 2.68
N HIS A 78 -19.88 0.63 2.28
CA HIS A 78 -18.76 0.34 3.16
C HIS A 78 -17.57 1.21 2.78
N TYR A 79 -16.72 1.49 3.77
CA TYR A 79 -15.49 2.25 3.57
C TYR A 79 -14.28 1.34 3.68
N LEU A 80 -13.27 1.66 2.86
CA LEU A 80 -11.93 1.12 3.02
C LEU A 80 -11.33 1.61 4.35
N MET A 81 -10.41 0.81 4.88
CA MET A 81 -9.70 1.14 6.12
C MET A 81 -8.95 2.47 6.01
N ASN A 82 -8.97 3.23 7.10
CA ASN A 82 -8.21 4.48 7.19
C ASN A 82 -6.71 4.20 6.97
N GLY A 83 -6.04 5.07 6.22
CA GLY A 83 -4.63 4.92 5.85
C GLY A 83 -4.34 4.17 4.57
N LEU A 84 -5.34 3.52 3.96
CA LEU A 84 -5.13 2.83 2.68
C LEU A 84 -4.78 3.85 1.59
N PRO A 85 -3.73 3.63 0.79
CA PRO A 85 -3.38 4.54 -0.29
C PRO A 85 -4.47 4.58 -1.35
N CYS A 86 -4.90 5.79 -1.72
CA CYS A 86 -5.96 6.01 -2.72
C CYS A 86 -5.53 6.95 -3.86
N GLY A 87 -4.28 7.40 -3.84
CA GLY A 87 -3.67 8.25 -4.84
C GLY A 87 -2.30 8.75 -4.37
N ASP A 88 -1.62 9.50 -5.22
CA ASP A 88 -0.32 10.09 -4.87
C ASP A 88 -0.49 11.06 -3.70
N CYS A 89 0.30 10.84 -2.64
CA CYS A 89 0.24 11.59 -1.37
C CYS A 89 -1.18 11.67 -0.77
N LYS A 90 -2.00 10.63 -0.97
CA LYS A 90 -3.37 10.55 -0.44
C LYS A 90 -3.65 9.20 0.21
N GLU A 91 -4.47 9.24 1.25
CA GLU A 91 -4.95 8.07 1.98
C GLU A 91 -6.48 8.11 2.11
N CYS A 92 -7.08 6.93 2.28
CA CYS A 92 -8.47 6.80 2.67
C CYS A 92 -8.65 7.24 4.11
N CYS A 93 -9.62 8.11 4.35
CA CYS A 93 -10.06 8.53 5.67
C CYS A 93 -11.58 8.60 5.68
N ASN A 94 -12.21 7.71 6.45
CA ASN A 94 -13.67 7.65 6.62
C ASN A 94 -14.43 7.63 5.27
N GLY A 95 -13.90 6.86 4.30
CA GLY A 95 -14.50 6.73 2.96
C GLY A 95 -14.11 7.81 1.95
N ALA A 96 -13.35 8.83 2.34
CA ALA A 96 -12.85 9.88 1.45
C ALA A 96 -11.36 9.69 1.13
N CYS A 97 -10.93 10.04 -0.08
CA CYS A 97 -9.52 10.07 -0.44
C CYS A 97 -8.92 11.45 -0.14
N THR A 98 -8.14 11.55 0.93
CA THR A 98 -7.65 12.82 1.48
C THR A 98 -6.13 12.92 1.41
N SER A 99 -5.60 14.12 1.23
CA SER A 99 -4.15 14.34 1.23
C SER A 99 -3.54 14.07 2.60
N VAL A 100 -2.41 13.38 2.63
CA VAL A 100 -1.59 13.27 3.85
C VAL A 100 -0.92 14.61 4.14
N LYS A 101 -0.71 14.93 5.42
CA LYS A 101 0.03 16.13 5.83
C LYS A 101 1.43 15.73 6.27
N PHE A 102 2.45 16.38 5.73
CA PHE A 102 3.84 16.17 6.13
C PHE A 102 4.22 17.17 7.23
N GLY A 103 4.83 16.67 8.30
CA GLY A 103 5.41 17.50 9.34
C GLY A 103 6.78 18.03 8.90
N PHE A 104 6.91 19.34 8.67
CA PHE A 104 8.17 19.94 8.23
C PHE A 104 9.27 19.97 9.32
N GLY A 105 8.92 19.70 10.58
CA GLY A 105 9.88 19.59 11.69
C GLY A 105 10.63 18.26 11.74
N ASN A 106 10.04 17.17 11.22
CA ASN A 106 10.69 15.87 11.07
C ASN A 106 10.23 15.23 9.73
N PRO A 107 11.11 15.10 8.73
CA PRO A 107 10.76 14.62 7.39
C PRO A 107 10.25 13.17 7.34
N LEU A 108 10.35 12.42 8.45
CA LEU A 108 9.80 11.07 8.58
C LEU A 108 8.41 11.03 9.24
N THR A 109 7.86 12.19 9.63
CA THR A 109 6.53 12.28 10.23
C THR A 109 5.52 12.80 9.22
N PHE A 110 4.53 11.97 8.91
CA PHE A 110 3.29 12.40 8.29
C PHE A 110 2.11 12.11 9.21
N GLU A 111 1.13 13.00 9.19
CA GLU A 111 -0.14 12.83 9.89
C GLU A 111 -1.02 11.94 9.04
N SER A 112 -1.29 10.74 9.55
CA SER A 112 -2.22 9.78 8.96
C SER A 112 -3.47 9.67 9.82
N CYS A 113 -4.64 9.61 9.20
CA CYS A 113 -5.90 9.32 9.88
C CYS A 113 -6.02 7.86 10.36
N ALA A 114 -5.10 6.96 9.98
CA ALA A 114 -5.05 5.60 10.49
C ALA A 114 -4.77 5.54 12.00
N LYS A 115 -4.01 6.52 12.51
CA LYS A 115 -3.57 6.57 13.92
C LYS A 115 -4.69 6.95 14.91
N GLN A 116 -5.88 7.32 14.43
CA GLN A 116 -6.99 7.75 15.29
C GLN A 116 -7.74 6.60 15.99
N LYS A 117 -7.38 5.33 15.76
CA LYS A 117 -8.07 4.16 16.33
C LYS A 117 -7.51 3.61 17.65
N GLU A 118 -6.40 4.13 18.19
CA GLU A 118 -5.83 3.60 19.45
C GLU A 118 -6.53 4.07 20.73
N ASN A 119 -7.61 4.87 20.63
CA ASN A 119 -8.18 5.54 21.82
C ASN A 119 -9.70 5.41 21.97
N SER A 120 -10.29 4.30 21.49
CA SER A 120 -11.74 4.06 21.62
C SER A 120 -12.08 2.76 22.33
#